data_AF-A0AAJ6MKW5-F1
#
_entry.id   AF-A0AAJ6MKW5-F1
#
_cell.length_a   1.000
_cell.length_b   1.000
_cell.length_c   1.000
_cell.angle_alpha   90.00
_cell.angle_beta   90.00
_cell.angle_gamma   90.00
#
_symmetry.space_group_name_H-M   'P 1'
#
loop_
_entity.id
_entity.type
_entity.pdbx_description
1 polymer ?
#
loop_
_entity_poly.entity_id
_entity_poly.type
_entity_poly.pdbx_seq_one_letter_code
_entity_poly.pdbx_strand_id
1 'polypeptide(L)' 'MDPDWVRSIRDQCVDAGVAFHFRQWSGVQKKQTGRVLDGRTWDQLPTAKAPVILA' A
#
# COMPACT_ATOMS: atom_id res chain seq x y z
N MET A 1 -7.56 -7.57 9.95
CA MET A 1 -7.56 -6.61 8.84
C MET A 1 -7.93 -7.37 7.58
N ASP A 2 -8.75 -6.79 6.72
CA ASP A 2 -9.31 -7.44 5.54
C ASP A 2 -8.40 -7.26 4.31
N PRO A 3 -7.97 -8.34 3.63
CA PRO A 3 -7.23 -8.25 2.38
C PRO A 3 -7.92 -7.50 1.25
N ASP A 4 -9.25 -7.59 1.15
CA ASP A 4 -10.00 -6.94 0.07
C ASP A 4 -9.99 -5.42 0.22
N TRP A 5 -9.99 -4.93 1.46
CA TRP A 5 -9.80 -3.52 1.73
C TRP A 5 -8.42 -3.03 1.26
N VAL A 6 -7.35 -3.78 1.53
CA VAL A 6 -5.99 -3.41 1.09
C VAL A 6 -5.89 -3.43 -0.45
N ARG A 7 -6.53 -4.41 -1.10
CA ARG A 7 -6.61 -4.48 -2.57
C ARG A 7 -7.35 -3.28 -3.16
N SER A 8 -8.47 -2.87 -2.56
CA SER A 8 -9.19 -1.67 -2.99
C SER A 8 -8.32 -0.41 -2.95
N ILE A 9 -7.51 -0.23 -1.91
CA ILE A 9 -6.58 0.92 -1.82
C ILE A 9 -5.48 0.81 -2.89
N ARG A 10 -4.91 -0.38 -3.11
CA ARG A 10 -3.95 -0.61 -4.19
C ARG A 10 -4.55 -0.23 -5.54
N ASP A 11 -5.75 -0.70 -5.82
CA ASP A 11 -6.40 -0.50 -7.12
C ASP A 11 -6.70 0.99 -7.35
N GLN A 12 -7.12 1.73 -6.31
CA GLN A 12 -7.25 3.19 -6.36
C GLN A 12 -5.92 3.89 -6.64
N CYS A 13 -4.82 3.44 -6.02
CA CYS A 13 -3.50 4.01 -6.29
C CYS A 13 -3.07 3.77 -7.73
N VAL A 14 -3.30 2.56 -8.24
CA VAL A 14 -2.98 2.19 -9.62
C VAL A 14 -3.81 3.03 -10.60
N ASP A 15 -5.11 3.20 -10.36
CA ASP A 15 -6.00 4.00 -11.19
C ASP A 15 -5.59 5.49 -11.22
N ALA A 16 -5.20 6.04 -10.07
CA ALA A 16 -4.73 7.42 -9.95
C ALA A 16 -3.27 7.61 -10.41
N GLY A 17 -2.56 6.56 -10.84
CA GLY A 17 -1.16 6.62 -11.23
C GLY A 17 -0.20 7.00 -10.09
N VAL A 18 -0.60 6.76 -8.83
CA VAL A 18 0.21 7.06 -7.64
C VAL A 18 0.92 5.80 -7.13
N ALA A 19 2.12 5.97 -6.57
CA ALA A 19 2.89 4.86 -6.04
C ALA A 19 2.21 4.21 -4.82
N PHE A 20 2.04 2.89 -4.87
CA PHE A 20 1.51 2.08 -3.77
C PHE A 20 2.62 1.36 -3.00
N HIS A 21 2.69 1.59 -1.70
CA HIS A 21 3.65 0.96 -0.80
C HIS A 21 2.94 0.25 0.37
N PHE A 22 3.18 -1.06 0.51
CA PHE A 22 2.59 -1.91 1.54
C PHE A 22 3.65 -2.45 2.49
N ARG A 23 3.72 -1.87 3.69
CA ARG A 23 4.77 -2.21 4.67
C ARG A 23 4.37 -3.29 5.66
N GLN A 24 3.10 -3.36 6.06
CA GLN A 24 2.63 -4.38 6.99
C GLN A 24 1.10 -4.36 7.11
N TRP A 25 0.55 -5.50 7.50
CA TRP A 25 -0.84 -5.58 7.95
C TRP A 25 -1.00 -5.00 9.36
N SER A 26 -2.12 -4.31 9.60
CA SER A 26 -2.53 -3.92 10.93
C SER A 26 -3.28 -5.06 11.65
N GLY A 27 -3.34 -5.01 12.98
CA GLY A 27 -3.99 -6.01 13.82
C GLY A 27 -3.10 -6.57 14.92
N VAL A 28 -3.63 -7.55 15.65
CA VAL A 28 -3.01 -8.10 16.86
C VAL A 28 -1.90 -9.12 16.56
N GLN A 29 -1.98 -9.82 15.41
CA GLN A 29 -1.00 -10.85 15.00
C GLN A 29 0.09 -10.31 14.05
N LYS A 30 0.69 -9.17 14.43
CA LYS A 30 1.65 -8.41 13.60
C LYS A 30 2.85 -9.22 13.06
N LYS A 31 3.25 -10.29 13.76
CA LYS A 31 4.38 -11.14 13.37
C LYS A 31 4.07 -12.11 12.23
N GLN A 32 2.80 -12.46 12.01
CA GLN A 32 2.44 -13.55 11.07
C GLN A 32 2.09 -13.04 9.67
N THR A 33 1.66 -11.79 9.55
CA THR A 33 1.07 -11.27 8.32
C THR A 33 2.07 -10.57 7.39
N GLY A 34 3.28 -10.24 7.87
CA GLY A 34 4.41 -9.83 7.03
C GLY A 34 4.16 -8.62 6.10
N ARG A 35 4.96 -8.56 5.01
CA ARG A 35 4.94 -7.50 3.97
C ARG A 35 4.24 -7.94 2.68
N VAL A 36 3.68 -9.14 2.67
CA VAL A 36 3.20 -9.79 1.46
C VAL A 36 1.71 -9.52 1.31
N LEU A 37 1.33 -9.06 0.13
CA LEU A 37 -0.05 -8.94 -0.34
C LEU A 37 -0.11 -9.64 -1.71
N ASP A 38 -0.99 -10.64 -1.84
CA ASP A 38 -1.15 -11.47 -3.05
C ASP A 38 0.16 -12.13 -3.52
N GLY A 39 0.94 -12.67 -2.59
CA GLY A 39 2.18 -13.40 -2.90
C GLY A 39 3.38 -12.53 -3.30
N ARG A 40 3.25 -11.19 -3.25
CA ARG A 40 4.35 -10.26 -3.53
C ARG A 40 4.47 -9.13 -2.51
N THR A 41 5.62 -8.47 -2.49
CA THR A 41 5.78 -7.19 -1.80
C THR A 41 5.42 -6.03 -2.74
N TRP A 42 4.98 -4.93 -2.15
CA TRP A 42 4.60 -3.72 -2.86
C TRP A 42 5.42 -2.57 -2.28
N ASP A 43 6.52 -2.21 -2.95
CA ASP A 43 7.52 -1.28 -2.44
C ASP A 43 7.70 -0.07 -3.36
N GLN A 44 6.63 0.38 -4.03
CA GLN A 44 6.73 1.49 -4.99
C GLN A 44 7.03 2.80 -4.26
N LEU A 45 7.88 3.63 -4.87
CA LEU A 45 8.20 4.97 -4.41
C LEU A 45 7.82 5.97 -5.50
N PRO A 46 7.34 7.18 -5.16
CA PRO A 46 7.05 8.21 -6.13
C PRO A 46 8.35 8.64 -6.84
N THR A 47 8.31 8.74 -8.17
CA THR A 47 9.47 9.11 -9.02
C THR A 47 9.77 10.61 -9.02
N ALA A 48 8.87 11.45 -8.51
CA ALA A 48 9.07 12.88 -8.32
C ALA A 48 8.81 13.27 -6.87
N LYS A 49 9.51 14.28 -6.33
CA LYS A 49 9.05 14.99 -5.12
C LYS A 49 7.68 15.58 -5.45
N ALA A 50 6.61 14.87 -5.10
CA ALA A 50 5.25 15.35 -5.30
C ALA A 50 5.15 16.76 -4.69
N PRO A 51 4.55 17.74 -5.38
CA PRO A 51 4.27 19.03 -4.76
C PRO A 51 3.36 18.73 -3.57
N VAL A 52 3.79 19.14 -2.39
CA VAL A 52 2.94 19.11 -1.20
C VAL A 52 1.80 20.08 -1.49
N ILE A 53 0.62 19.57 -1.80
CA ILE A 53 -0.59 20.39 -1.82
C ILE A 53 -0.89 20.68 -0.35
N LEU A 54 -0.39 21.82 0.14
CA LEU A 54 -0.84 22.44 1.39
C LEU A 54 -2.25 22.96 1.14
N ALA A 55 -3.24 22.29 1.74
CA ALA A 55 -4.59 22.83 1.95
C ALA A 55 -4.65 23.47 3.34
#